data_AF-A0A7C5DR74-F1
#
_entry.id   AF-A0A7C5DR74-F1
#
_cell.length_a   1.000
_cell.length_b   1.000
_cell.length_c   1.000
_cell.angle_alpha   90.00
_cell.angle_beta   90.00
_cell.angle_gamma   90.00
#
_symmetry.space_group_name_H-M   'P 1'
#
loop_
_entity.id
_entity.type
_entity.pdbx_description
1 polymer ?
#
loop_
_entity_poly.entity_id
_entity_poly.type
_entity_poly.pdbx_seq_one_letter_code
_entity_poly.pdbx_strand_id
1 'polypeptide(L)'
;MTEERKKGEVEELREVLDVVSDRIPGLLRGLRDVLYSKDAAENMADAVATFYKKLVEAGIPKEDALDMARGYMINLRDILGRKGLGGIHLGEDFDVDEKEED
;
A
#
# COMPACT_ATOMS: atom_id res chain seq x y z
N MET A 1 -15.20 31.26 34.44
CA MET A 1 -14.62 29.93 34.14
C MET A 1 -13.18 29.96 34.59
N THR A 2 -12.79 29.11 35.53
CA THR A 2 -11.47 29.13 36.17
C THR A 2 -10.41 28.46 35.29
N GLU A 3 -9.20 29.04 35.25
CA GLU A 3 -8.07 28.59 34.44
C GLU A 3 -7.65 27.12 34.69
N GLU A 4 -7.91 26.59 35.89
CA GLU A 4 -7.72 25.15 36.20
C GLU A 4 -8.53 24.22 35.30
N ARG A 5 -9.76 24.59 34.92
CA ARG A 5 -10.60 23.74 34.06
C ARG A 5 -10.05 23.65 32.64
N LYS A 6 -9.59 24.78 32.09
CA LYS A 6 -8.97 24.81 30.76
C LYS A 6 -7.69 23.98 30.71
N LYS A 7 -6.90 24.01 31.78
CA LYS A 7 -5.66 23.23 31.86
C LYS A 7 -5.96 21.73 31.85
N GLY A 8 -6.98 21.29 32.59
CA GLY A 8 -7.44 19.90 32.58
C GLY A 8 -7.98 19.43 31.22
N GLU A 9 -8.78 20.26 30.53
CA GLU A 9 -9.29 19.93 29.18
C GLU A 9 -8.17 19.76 28.14
N VAL A 10 -7.08 20.52 28.25
CA VAL A 10 -5.92 20.40 27.36
C VAL A 10 -5.10 19.14 27.65
N GLU A 11 -4.97 18.77 28.93
CA GLU A 11 -4.31 17.52 29.34
C GLU A 11 -5.07 16.30 28.84
N GLU A 12 -6.40 16.28 28.98
CA GLU A 12 -7.25 15.18 28.52
C GLU A 12 -7.23 15.04 26.99
N LEU A 13 -7.28 16.16 26.25
CA LEU A 13 -7.14 16.15 24.80
C LEU A 13 -5.77 15.62 24.37
N ARG A 14 -4.70 15.98 25.09
CA ARG A 14 -3.35 15.48 24.81
C ARG A 14 -3.26 13.97 24.99
N GLU A 15 -3.82 13.41 26.06
CA GLU A 15 -3.86 11.96 26.27
C GLU A 15 -4.60 11.23 25.14
N VAL A 16 -5.73 11.78 24.69
CA VAL A 16 -6.47 11.20 23.55
C VAL A 16 -5.65 11.25 22.27
N LEU A 17 -4.99 12.38 21.99
CA LEU A 17 -4.14 12.54 20.80
C LEU A 17 -2.91 11.63 20.86
N ASP A 18 -2.31 11.43 22.03
CA ASP A 18 -1.18 10.51 22.23
C ASP A 18 -1.63 9.06 21.89
N VAL A 19 -2.78 8.60 22.42
CA VAL A 19 -3.34 7.27 22.09
C VAL A 19 -3.65 7.11 20.60
N VAL A 20 -4.23 8.13 19.97
CA VAL A 20 -4.53 8.12 18.54
C VAL A 20 -3.24 8.06 17.71
N SER A 21 -2.24 8.84 18.10
CA SER A 21 -0.93 8.89 17.45
C SER A 21 -0.15 7.58 17.57
N ASP A 22 -0.38 6.79 18.63
CA ASP A 22 0.20 5.46 18.79
C ASP A 22 -0.54 4.40 17.95
N ARG A 23 -1.88 4.47 17.91
CA ARG A 23 -2.72 3.44 17.28
C ARG A 23 -2.75 3.54 15.76
N ILE A 24 -2.82 4.76 15.20
CA ILE A 24 -2.92 4.95 13.74
C ILE A 24 -1.70 4.37 12.99
N PRO A 25 -0.44 4.65 13.38
CA PRO A 25 0.73 4.07 12.72
C PRO A 25 0.77 2.54 12.86
N GLY A 26 0.33 2.00 13.99
CA GLY A 26 0.22 0.55 14.20
C GLY A 26 -0.76 -0.12 13.22
N LEU A 27 -1.93 0.51 13.00
CA LEU A 27 -2.92 0.03 12.03
C LEU A 27 -2.39 0.09 10.58
N LEU A 28 -1.70 1.16 10.22
CA LEU A 28 -1.09 1.30 8.89
C LEU A 28 0.00 0.24 8.65
N ARG A 29 0.85 -0.03 9.65
CA ARG A 29 1.86 -1.11 9.58
C ARG A 29 1.19 -2.48 9.43
N GLY A 30 0.15 -2.76 10.21
CA GLY A 30 -0.60 -4.01 10.09
C GLY A 30 -1.25 -4.19 8.71
N LEU A 31 -1.82 -3.13 8.14
CA LEU A 31 -2.38 -3.17 6.79
C LEU A 31 -1.28 -3.40 5.73
N ARG A 32 -0.13 -2.73 5.85
CA ARG A 32 1.03 -2.98 4.99
C ARG A 32 1.45 -4.44 5.07
N ASP A 33 1.59 -4.99 6.26
CA ASP A 33 2.07 -6.35 6.45
C ASP A 33 1.08 -7.39 5.89
N VAL A 34 -0.22 -7.10 5.90
CA VAL A 34 -1.24 -7.90 5.19
C VAL A 34 -1.06 -7.81 3.67
N LEU A 35 -0.92 -6.59 3.13
CA LEU A 35 -0.79 -6.34 1.69
C LEU A 35 0.54 -6.85 1.09
N TYR A 36 1.61 -6.84 1.88
CA TYR A 36 2.94 -7.32 1.51
C TYR A 36 3.29 -8.66 2.20
N SER A 37 2.28 -9.36 2.71
CA SER A 37 2.47 -10.70 3.28
C SER A 37 2.91 -11.68 2.18
N LYS A 38 3.60 -12.75 2.60
CA LYS A 38 3.94 -13.86 1.71
C LYS A 38 2.69 -14.40 0.99
N ASP A 39 1.60 -14.58 1.73
CA ASP A 39 0.33 -15.09 1.18
C ASP A 39 -0.28 -14.11 0.16
N ALA A 40 -0.21 -12.79 0.41
CA ALA A 40 -0.68 -11.79 -0.56
C ALA A 40 0.18 -11.80 -1.84
N ALA A 41 1.50 -11.95 -1.70
CA ALA A 41 2.41 -12.05 -2.83
C ALA A 41 2.15 -13.32 -3.66
N GLU A 42 1.94 -14.47 -3.02
CA GLU A 42 1.59 -15.74 -3.69
C GLU A 42 0.27 -15.62 -4.45
N ASN A 43 -0.78 -15.10 -3.81
CA ASN A 43 -2.07 -14.88 -4.47
C ASN A 43 -1.98 -13.92 -5.66
N MET A 44 -1.17 -12.86 -5.55
CA MET A 44 -0.94 -11.93 -6.65
C MET A 44 -0.22 -12.60 -7.83
N ALA A 45 0.82 -13.38 -7.53
CA ALA A 45 1.56 -14.12 -8.56
C ALA A 45 0.65 -15.10 -9.31
N ASP A 46 -0.19 -15.85 -8.59
CA ASP A 46 -1.14 -16.79 -9.18
C ASP A 46 -2.16 -16.10 -10.07
N ALA A 47 -2.69 -14.94 -9.66
CA ALA A 47 -3.62 -14.16 -10.46
C ALA A 47 -2.98 -13.67 -11.76
N VAL A 48 -1.78 -13.09 -11.70
CA VAL A 48 -1.04 -12.60 -12.87
C VAL A 48 -0.69 -13.75 -13.82
N ALA A 49 -0.21 -14.88 -13.27
CA ALA A 49 0.14 -16.06 -14.06
C ALA A 49 -1.09 -16.67 -14.75
N THR A 50 -2.22 -16.74 -14.04
CA THR A 50 -3.48 -17.24 -14.60
C THR A 50 -3.98 -16.33 -15.71
N PHE A 51 -3.93 -15.02 -15.52
CA PHE A 51 -4.31 -14.04 -16.53
C PHE A 51 -3.45 -14.19 -17.80
N TYR A 52 -2.13 -14.23 -17.68
CA TYR A 52 -1.22 -14.45 -18.79
C TYR A 52 -1.52 -15.76 -19.56
N LYS A 53 -1.69 -16.87 -18.84
CA LYS A 53 -2.02 -18.18 -19.45
C LYS A 53 -3.31 -18.08 -20.26
N LYS A 54 -4.35 -17.42 -19.74
CA LYS A 54 -5.63 -17.25 -20.43
C LYS A 54 -5.53 -16.40 -21.69
N LEU A 55 -4.71 -15.34 -21.68
CA LEU A 55 -4.46 -14.53 -22.87
C LEU A 55 -3.79 -15.36 -23.97
N VAL A 56 -2.77 -16.13 -23.63
CA VAL A 56 -2.07 -17.01 -24.57
C VAL A 56 -3.00 -18.11 -25.10
N GLU A 57 -3.80 -18.73 -24.24
CA GLU A 57 -4.83 -19.72 -24.63
C GLU A 57 -5.87 -19.13 -25.59
N ALA A 58 -6.19 -17.84 -25.44
CA ALA A 58 -7.10 -17.12 -26.33
C ALA A 58 -6.45 -16.72 -27.69
N GLY A 59 -5.18 -17.06 -27.91
CA GLY A 59 -4.47 -16.79 -29.16
C GLY A 59 -3.78 -15.44 -29.22
N ILE A 60 -3.66 -14.72 -28.09
CA ILE A 60 -2.89 -13.47 -28.02
C ILE A 60 -1.39 -13.82 -28.10
N PRO A 61 -0.58 -13.12 -28.93
CA PRO A 61 0.86 -13.30 -28.97
C PRO A 61 1.49 -13.22 -27.58
N LYS A 62 2.53 -14.01 -27.33
CA LYS A 62 3.12 -14.13 -25.97
C LYS A 62 3.65 -12.80 -25.46
N GLU A 63 4.24 -12.02 -26.35
CA GLU A 63 4.81 -10.70 -26.08
C GLU A 63 3.71 -9.73 -25.63
N ASP A 64 2.62 -9.65 -26.40
CA ASP A 64 1.46 -8.81 -26.08
C ASP A 64 0.77 -9.26 -24.78
N ALA A 65 0.61 -10.57 -24.59
CA ALA A 65 0.04 -11.14 -23.37
C ALA A 65 0.89 -10.83 -22.13
N LEU A 66 2.22 -10.84 -22.28
CA LEU A 66 3.15 -10.48 -21.21
C LEU A 66 3.05 -8.99 -20.86
N ASP A 67 2.94 -8.12 -21.87
CA ASP A 67 2.70 -6.68 -21.66
C ASP A 67 1.38 -6.41 -20.94
N MET A 68 0.30 -7.08 -21.34
CA MET A 68 -1.00 -6.98 -20.66
C MET A 68 -0.93 -7.48 -19.22
N ALA A 69 -0.24 -8.59 -18.96
CA ALA A 69 -0.05 -9.12 -17.61
C ALA A 69 0.79 -8.19 -16.71
N ARG A 70 1.84 -7.57 -17.26
CA ARG A 70 2.59 -6.50 -16.58
C ARG A 70 1.69 -5.33 -16.23
N GLY A 71 0.88 -4.86 -17.17
CA GLY A 71 -0.09 -3.79 -16.93
C GLY A 71 -1.11 -4.12 -15.85
N TYR A 72 -1.63 -5.35 -15.83
CA TYR A 72 -2.55 -5.82 -14.79
C TYR A 72 -1.92 -5.78 -13.38
N MET A 73 -0.66 -6.24 -13.25
CA MET A 73 0.10 -6.19 -12.01
C MET A 73 0.35 -4.75 -11.52
N ILE A 74 0.71 -3.82 -12.43
CA ILE A 74 0.91 -2.42 -12.08
C ILE A 74 -0.40 -1.81 -11.57
N ASN A 75 -1.51 -2.03 -12.26
CA ASN A 75 -2.83 -1.54 -11.83
C ASN A 75 -3.22 -2.08 -10.44
N LEU A 76 -2.96 -3.37 -10.20
CA LEU A 76 -3.22 -3.99 -8.90
C LEU A 76 -2.37 -3.33 -7.79
N ARG A 77 -1.08 -3.10 -8.05
CA ARG A 77 -0.18 -2.38 -7.13
C ARG A 77 -0.66 -0.95 -6.88
N ASP A 78 -1.12 -0.25 -7.91
CA ASP A 78 -1.57 1.14 -7.78
C ASP A 78 -2.86 1.25 -6.94
N ILE A 79 -3.77 0.28 -7.09
CA ILE A 79 -4.98 0.14 -6.26
C ILE A 79 -4.61 -0.22 -4.82
N LEU A 80 -3.71 -1.18 -4.61
CA LEU A 80 -3.31 -1.60 -3.26
C LEU A 80 -2.38 -0.58 -2.57
N GLY A 81 -1.71 0.27 -3.33
CA GLY A 81 -0.79 1.29 -2.86
C GLY A 81 -1.42 2.68 -2.74
N ARG A 82 -0.65 3.69 -3.20
CA ARG A 82 -0.90 5.14 -3.03
C ARG A 82 -2.30 5.60 -3.42
N LYS A 83 -2.97 4.95 -4.37
CA LYS A 83 -4.24 5.45 -4.93
C LYS A 83 -5.48 4.86 -4.25
N GLY A 84 -5.41 3.66 -3.65
CA GLY A 84 -6.53 3.05 -2.93
C GLY A 84 -6.53 3.26 -1.41
N LEU A 85 -5.40 3.68 -0.82
CA LEU A 85 -5.29 3.98 0.63
C LEU A 85 -5.51 5.46 0.98
N GLY A 86 -5.99 6.28 0.03
CA GLY A 86 -6.28 7.70 0.21
C GLY A 86 -5.02 8.58 0.16
N GLY A 87 -5.17 9.82 -0.31
CA GLY A 87 -4.10 10.83 -0.47
C GLY A 87 -3.40 11.28 0.81
N ILE A 88 -2.85 10.33 1.58
CA ILE A 88 -1.94 10.56 2.68
C ILE A 88 -0.53 10.62 2.07
N HIS A 89 0.03 11.83 1.99
CA HIS A 89 1.45 12.06 1.78
C HIS A 89 2.22 11.48 2.98
N LEU A 90 2.46 10.17 2.97
CA LEU A 90 3.55 9.60 3.74
C LEU A 90 4.83 9.93 2.98
N GLY A 91 5.73 10.60 3.71
CA GLY A 91 6.91 11.29 3.22
C GLY A 91 7.71 10.52 2.18
N GLU A 92 8.32 11.32 1.32
CA GLU A 92 9.45 10.97 0.46
C GLU A 92 10.39 10.02 1.19
N ASP A 93 10.75 8.94 0.48
CA ASP A 93 11.99 8.14 0.60
C ASP A 93 11.69 6.72 0.07
N PHE A 94 11.50 6.65 -1.26
CA PHE A 94 11.72 5.43 -2.02
C PHE A 94 12.60 5.80 -3.21
N ASP A 95 13.86 6.09 -2.93
CA ASP A 95 14.92 5.97 -3.92
C ASP A 95 15.00 4.49 -4.32
N VAL A 96 14.39 4.18 -5.45
CA VAL A 96 14.75 2.98 -6.21
C VAL A 96 16.06 3.35 -6.89
N ASP A 97 17.16 2.96 -6.26
CA ASP A 97 18.51 3.03 -6.82
C ASP A 97 18.54 2.13 -8.07
N GLU A 98 18.14 2.68 -9.22
CA GLU A 98 18.47 2.15 -10.53
C GLU A 98 19.97 2.33 -10.71
N LYS A 99 20.72 1.31 -10.31
CA LYS A 99 22.10 1.16 -10.76
C LYS A 99 22.11 0.87 -12.25
N GLU A 100 22.28 1.90 -13.05
CA GLU A 100 22.96 1.78 -14.34
C GLU A 100 24.42 1.38 -14.07
N GLU A 101 24.79 0.17 -14.45
CA GLU A 101 26.20 -0.23 -14.60
C GLU A 101 26.65 0.07 -16.04
N ASP A 102 27.85 0.66 -16.12
CA ASP A 102 28.54 1.27 -17.27
C ASP A 102 28.64 0.43 -18.58
#